data_AF-A0A3D2Z170-F1
#
_entry.id   AF-A0A3D2Z170-F1
#
_cell.length_a   1.000
_cell.length_b   1.000
_cell.length_c   1.000
_cell.angle_alpha   90.00
_cell.angle_beta   90.00
_cell.angle_gamma   90.00
#
_symmetry.space_group_name_H-M   'P 1'
#
loop_
_entity.id
_entity.type
_entity.pdbx_description
1 polymer ?
#
loop_
_entity_poly.entity_id
_entity_poly.type
_entity_poly.pdbx_seq_one_letter_code
_entity_poly.pdbx_strand_id
1 'polypeptide(L)' 'GAAQMDGAILVVSAADGPMIQTREHILLARQVNVPRIVVFMNKVDMV' A
#
# COMPACT_ATOMS: atom_id res chain seq x y z
N GLY A 1 -14.39 -15.36 -6.18
CA GLY A 1 -14.11 -15.62 -4.76
C GLY A 1 -13.38 -14.42 -4.22
N ALA A 2 -14.02 -13.65 -3.33
CA ALA A 2 -13.39 -12.48 -2.73
C ALA A 2 -12.16 -12.96 -1.95
N ALA A 3 -10.97 -12.52 -2.36
CA ALA A 3 -9.75 -12.79 -1.62
C ALA A 3 -9.91 -12.17 -0.23
N GLN A 4 -10.18 -12.99 0.78
CA GLN A 4 -10.04 -12.58 2.17
C GLN A 4 -8.54 -12.35 2.39
N MET A 5 -8.18 -11.10 2.56
CA MET A 5 -6.81 -10.70 2.87
C MET A 5 -6.75 -10.28 4.33
N ASP A 6 -5.98 -11.00 5.13
CA ASP A 6 -5.77 -10.71 6.56
C ASP A 6 -4.95 -9.43 6.79
N GLY A 7 -4.24 -8.96 5.77
CA GLY A 7 -3.47 -7.73 5.80
C GLY A 7 -2.82 -7.43 4.46
N ALA A 8 -2.38 -6.19 4.26
CA ALA A 8 -1.63 -5.77 3.09
C ALA A 8 -0.36 -5.01 3.49
N ILE A 9 0.70 -5.15 2.69
CA ILE A 9 1.90 -4.33 2.79
C ILE A 9 1.90 -3.36 1.61
N LEU A 10 1.90 -2.06 1.90
CA LEU A 10 1.96 -1.00 0.92
C LEU A 10 3.40 -0.47 0.83
N VAL A 11 4.06 -0.72 -0.29
CA VAL A 11 5.42 -0.22 -0.54
C VAL A 11 5.34 1.18 -1.17
N VAL A 12 6.00 2.16 -0.57
CA VAL A 12 6.11 3.53 -1.08
C VAL A 12 7.57 3.88 -1.26
N SER A 13 7.92 4.41 -2.43
CA SER A 13 9.26 4.95 -2.69
C SER A 13 9.45 6.25 -1.91
N ALA A 14 10.50 6.34 -1.10
CA ALA A 14 10.83 7.54 -0.33
C ALA A 14 11.27 8.69 -1.24
N ALA A 15 11.92 8.39 -2.37
CA ALA A 15 12.34 9.38 -3.36
C ALA A 15 11.17 9.96 -4.18
N ASP A 16 10.22 9.10 -4.58
CA ASP A 16 9.13 9.47 -5.49
C ASP A 16 7.85 9.89 -4.73
N GLY A 17 7.73 9.51 -3.46
CA GLY A 17 6.55 9.75 -2.64
C GLY A 17 5.31 8.96 -3.09
N PRO A 18 4.11 9.33 -2.59
CA PRO A 18 2.86 8.66 -2.93
C PRO A 18 2.42 8.94 -4.37
N MET A 19 2.36 7.89 -5.18
CA MET A 19 1.90 7.94 -6.58
C MET A 19 0.40 7.63 -6.69
N ILE A 20 -0.20 7.81 -7.87
CA ILE A 20 -1.63 7.52 -8.10
C ILE A 20 -1.97 6.06 -7.77
N GLN A 21 -1.07 5.11 -8.09
CA GLN A 21 -1.25 3.70 -7.77
C GLN A 21 -1.28 3.43 -6.26
N THR A 22 -0.53 4.20 -5.46
CA THR A 22 -0.57 4.10 -3.99
C THR A 22 -1.97 4.40 -3.47
N ARG A 23 -2.66 5.38 -4.06
CA ARG A 23 -4.03 5.75 -3.70
C ARG A 23 -5.03 4.70 -4.17
N GLU A 24 -4.88 4.19 -5.39
CA GLU A 24 -5.76 3.13 -5.92
C GLU A 24 -5.64 1.85 -5.09
N HIS A 25 -4.44 1.45 -4.69
CA HIS A 25 -4.26 0.29 -3.82
C HIS A 25 -4.90 0.47 -2.44
N ILE A 26 -4.84 1.67 -1.85
CA ILE A 26 -5.54 1.96 -0.59
C ILE A 26 -7.06 1.89 -0.80
N LEU A 27 -7.56 2.42 -1.92
CA LEU A 27 -8.99 2.38 -2.25
C LEU A 27 -9.48 0.95 -2.42
N LEU A 28 -8.74 0.13 -3.18
CA LEU A 28 -9.05 -1.29 -3.38
C LEU A 28 -8.97 -2.07 -2.06
N ALA A 29 -7.93 -1.85 -1.25
CA ALA A 29 -7.80 -2.48 0.07
C ALA A 29 -8.98 -2.15 1.00
N ARG A 30 -9.52 -0.93 0.92
CA ARG A 30 -10.74 -0.57 1.65
C ARG A 30 -11.99 -1.26 1.09
N GLN A 31 -12.13 -1.34 -0.23
CA GLN A 31 -13.28 -2.00 -0.87
C GLN A 31 -13.36 -3.50 -0.57
N VAL A 32 -12.20 -4.15 -0.43
CA VAL A 32 -12.11 -5.59 -0.08
C VAL A 32 -11.96 -5.82 1.43
N ASN A 33 -12.15 -4.79 2.26
CA ASN A 33 -12.11 -4.86 3.73
C ASN A 33 -10.81 -5.43 4.31
N VAL A 34 -9.64 -5.03 3.80
CA VAL A 34 -8.36 -5.37 4.43
C VAL A 34 -8.29 -4.74 5.82
N PRO A 35 -8.16 -5.53 6.91
CA PRO A 35 -8.28 -5.02 8.27
C PRO A 35 -7.04 -4.27 8.74
N ARG A 36 -5.85 -4.56 8.18
CA ARG A 36 -4.59 -3.90 8.51
C ARG A 36 -3.73 -3.67 7.28
N ILE A 37 -3.19 -2.46 7.16
CA ILE A 37 -2.23 -2.11 6.11
C ILE A 37 -0.95 -1.62 6.79
N VAL A 38 0.17 -2.26 6.48
CA VAL A 38 1.51 -1.85 6.92
C VAL A 38 2.19 -1.11 5.78
N VAL A 39 2.77 0.05 6.04
CA VAL A 39 3.50 0.82 5.02
C VAL A 39 4.99 0.55 5.14
N PHE A 40 5.62 0.18 4.03
CA PHE A 40 7.07 0.02 3.92
C PHE A 40 7.66 1.12 3.04
N MET A 41 8.54 1.94 3.62
CA MET A 41 9.27 2.98 2.89
C MET A 41 10.50 2.36 2.22
N ASN A 42 10.54 2.42 0.89
CA ASN A 42 11.62 1.88 0.07
C ASN A 42 12.53 3.00 -0.47
N LYS A 43 13.75 2.69 -0.89
CA LYS A 43 14.74 3.67 -1.42
C LYS A 43 15.05 4.81 -0.44
N VAL A 44 15.04 4.53 0.86
CA VAL A 44 15.33 5.53 1.91
C VAL A 44 16.78 6.02 1.85
N ASP A 45 17.66 5.27 1.21
CA ASP A 45 19.06 5.59 0.93
C ASP A 45 19.25 6.63 -0.18
N MET A 46 18.22 6.83 -1.02
CA MET A 46 18.24 7.79 -2.13
C MET A 46 17.72 9.18 -1.73
N VAL A 47 17.43 9.39 -0.44
CA VAL A 47 16.91 10.63 0.14
C VAL A 47 17.99 11.31 0.97
#